data_AF-A0A1F6KCW1-F1
#
_entry.id   AF-A0A1F6KCW1-F1
#
_cell.length_a   1.000
_cell.length_b   1.000
_cell.length_c   1.000
_cell.angle_alpha   90.00
_cell.angle_beta   90.00
_cell.angle_gamma   90.00
#
_symmetry.space_group_name_H-M   'P 1'
#
loop_
_entity.id
_entity.type
_entity.pdbx_description
1 polymer ?
#
loop_
_entity_poly.entity_id
_entity_poly.type
_entity_poly.pdbx_seq_one_letter_code
_entity_poly.pdbx_strand_id
1 'polypeptide(L)' 'MKFVAVSSESSIGAPGQANYSGSKAALNAAFQSCIHDIEWTRQMFPHVNARFNIVSPGLTNTPMVKSEIEDDAKR' A
#
# COMPACT_ATOMS: atom_id res chain seq x y z
N MET A 1 -4.38 -8.72 16.70
CA MET A 1 -4.46 -7.35 16.14
C MET A 1 -4.03 -7.38 14.68
N LYS A 2 -4.69 -6.66 13.78
CA LYS A 2 -4.33 -6.61 12.35
C LYS A 2 -4.14 -5.16 11.94
N PHE A 3 -3.02 -4.88 11.29
CA PHE A 3 -2.70 -3.59 10.68
C PHE A 3 -2.74 -3.74 9.16
N VAL A 4 -3.35 -2.77 8.48
CA VAL A 4 -3.50 -2.77 7.02
C VAL A 4 -3.12 -1.39 6.51
N ALA A 5 -2.16 -1.35 5.58
CA ALA A 5 -1.84 -0.16 4.80
C ALA A 5 -2.36 -0.26 3.37
N VAL A 6 -2.57 0.89 2.76
CA VAL A 6 -2.97 1.01 1.36
C VAL A 6 -1.83 1.60 0.55
N SER A 7 -1.24 0.78 -0.30
CA SER A 7 -0.22 1.19 -1.27
C SER A 7 -0.83 1.37 -2.65
N SER A 8 -0.02 1.53 -3.69
CA SER A 8 -0.44 1.40 -5.09
C SER A 8 0.50 0.42 -5.77
N GLU A 9 0.07 -0.20 -6.87
CA GLU A 9 0.98 -0.93 -7.73
C GLU A 9 1.95 0.07 -8.37
N SER A 10 3.11 0.27 -7.73
CA SER A 10 4.20 1.11 -8.24
C SER A 10 4.95 0.45 -9.39
N SER A 11 4.45 -0.66 -9.94
CA SER A 11 5.09 -1.49 -10.96
C SER A 11 5.18 -0.81 -12.32
N ILE A 12 4.47 0.31 -12.52
CA ILE A 12 4.55 1.09 -13.76
C ILE A 12 4.69 2.55 -13.38
N GLY A 13 5.86 3.12 -13.67
CA GLY A 13 6.11 4.55 -13.53
C GLY A 13 5.14 5.33 -14.41
N ALA A 14 3.98 5.68 -13.87
CA ALA A 14 3.04 6.57 -14.52
C ALA A 14 3.74 7.93 -14.71
N PRO A 15 3.88 8.42 -15.96
CA PRO A 15 4.49 9.72 -16.22
C PRO A 15 3.79 10.81 -15.40
N GLY A 16 4.55 11.59 -14.63
CA GLY A 16 3.99 12.64 -13.76
C GLY A 16 3.66 12.22 -12.32
N GLN A 17 3.80 10.94 -11.96
CA GLN A 17 3.52 10.44 -10.60
C GLN A 17 4.76 9.97 -9.81
N ALA A 18 5.98 10.43 -10.17
CA ALA A 18 7.22 9.99 -9.55
C ALA A 18 7.26 10.15 -8.01
N ASN A 19 6.70 11.26 -7.49
CA ASN A 19 6.62 11.49 -6.04
C ASN A 19 5.60 10.57 -5.36
N TYR A 20 4.49 10.27 -6.05
CA TYR A 20 3.46 9.37 -5.55
C TYR A 20 3.98 7.92 -5.52
N SER A 21 4.59 7.44 -6.60
CA SER A 21 5.17 6.10 -6.66
C SER A 21 6.35 5.92 -5.68
N GLY A 22 7.20 6.94 -5.52
CA GLY A 22 8.28 6.95 -4.53
C GLY A 22 7.76 6.85 -3.09
N SER A 23 6.72 7.61 -2.77
CA SER A 23 6.08 7.56 -1.43
C SER A 23 5.45 6.19 -1.14
N LYS A 24 4.87 5.55 -2.16
CA LYS A 24 4.27 4.21 -2.06
C LYS A 24 5.34 3.11 -1.94
N ALA A 25 6.47 3.25 -2.62
CA ALA A 25 7.63 2.39 -2.44
C ALA A 25 8.21 2.49 -1.02
N ALA A 26 8.35 3.70 -0.47
CA ALA A 26 8.80 3.92 0.89
C ALA A 26 7.84 3.29 1.93
N LEU A 27 6.52 3.44 1.72
CA LEU A 27 5.51 2.79 2.56
C LEU A 27 5.62 1.26 2.53
N ASN A 28 5.85 0.69 1.34
CA ASN A 28 6.04 -0.76 1.19
C ASN A 28 7.28 -1.24 1.94
N ALA A 29 8.41 -0.53 1.81
CA ALA A 29 9.64 -0.86 2.52
C ALA A 29 9.46 -0.78 4.06
N ALA A 30 8.78 0.27 4.55
CA ALA A 30 8.50 0.42 5.97
C ALA A 30 7.64 -0.74 6.52
N PHE A 31 6.59 -1.13 5.79
CA PHE A 31 5.74 -2.25 6.20
C PHE A 31 6.45 -3.60 6.15
N GLN A 32 7.35 -3.81 5.18
CA GLN A 32 8.20 -5.01 5.15
C GLN A 32 9.11 -5.09 6.37
N SER A 33 9.69 -3.96 6.82
CA SER A 33 10.46 -3.91 8.06
C SER A 33 9.61 -4.31 9.27
N CYS A 34 8.39 -3.79 9.39
CA CYS A 34 7.50 -4.14 10.51
C CYS A 34 7.07 -5.62 10.50
N ILE A 35 6.91 -6.23 9.32
CA ILE A 35 6.60 -7.65 9.20
C ILE A 35 7.75 -8.49 9.77
N HIS A 36 8.99 -8.16 9.40
CA HIS A 36 10.19 -8.85 9.89
C HIS A 36 10.29 -8.78 11.43
N ASP A 37 10.07 -7.61 12.03
CA ASP A 37 10.08 -7.44 13.49
C ASP A 37 8.99 -8.26 14.19
N ILE A 38 7.85 -8.46 13.52
CA ILE A 38 6.74 -9.26 14.05
C ILE A 38 6.98 -10.76 13.96
N GLU A 39 7.71 -11.23 12.96
CA GLU A 39 8.11 -12.64 12.89
C GLU A 39 9.03 -12.98 14.06
N TRP A 40 10.00 -12.11 14.35
CA TRP A 40 10.84 -12.24 15.54
C TRP A 40 10.03 -12.19 16.84
N THR A 41 9.12 -11.22 16.95
CA THR A 41 8.24 -11.09 18.12
C THR A 41 7.38 -12.33 18.34
N ARG A 42 6.88 -12.94 17.26
CA ARG A 42 6.10 -14.19 17.31
C ARG A 42 6.92 -15.38 17.80
N GLN A 43 8.21 -15.43 17.48
CA GLN A 43 9.11 -16.47 18.01
C GLN A 43 9.30 -16.33 19.52
N MET A 44 9.43 -15.10 20.03
CA MET A 44 9.61 -14.85 21.47
C MET A 44 8.33 -14.87 22.29
N PHE A 45 7.21 -14.44 21.70
CA PHE A 45 5.91 -14.34 22.36
C PHE A 45 4.83 -14.96 21.46
N PRO A 46 4.69 -16.30 21.45
CA PRO A 46 3.82 -17.01 20.50
C PRO A 46 2.33 -16.67 20.64
N HIS A 47 1.93 -16.08 21.77
CA HIS A 47 0.56 -15.62 22.02
C HIS A 47 0.24 -14.30 21.30
N VAL A 48 1.24 -13.56 20.81
CA VAL A 48 1.07 -12.29 20.10
C VAL A 48 0.61 -12.55 18.67
N ASN A 49 -0.68 -12.41 18.44
CA ASN A 49 -1.28 -12.53 17.11
C ASN A 49 -1.39 -11.17 16.41
N ALA A 50 -0.25 -10.56 16.08
CA ALA A 50 -0.16 -9.35 15.27
C ALA A 50 0.15 -9.69 13.80
N ARG A 51 -0.48 -8.97 12.86
CA ARG A 51 -0.26 -9.12 11.42
C ARG A 51 -0.27 -7.77 10.72
N PHE A 52 0.65 -7.58 9.78
CA PHE A 52 0.74 -6.40 8.92
C PHE A 52 0.49 -6.84 7.48
N ASN A 53 -0.37 -6.11 6.76
CA ASN A 53 -0.68 -6.37 5.36
C ASN A 53 -0.69 -5.06 4.59
N ILE A 54 -0.37 -5.14 3.30
CA ILE A 54 -0.51 -4.02 2.37
C ILE A 54 -1.52 -4.43 1.29
N VAL A 55 -2.41 -3.52 0.94
CA VAL A 55 -3.32 -3.66 -0.20
C VAL A 55 -2.96 -2.59 -1.23
N SER A 56 -2.83 -2.98 -2.48
CA SER A 56 -2.56 -2.06 -3.60
C SER A 56 -3.77 -2.01 -4.52
N PRO A 57 -4.79 -1.18 -4.23
CA PRO A 57 -5.90 -1.00 -5.16
C PRO A 57 -5.44 -0.31 -6.44
N GLY A 58 -6.15 -0.61 -7.54
CA GLY A 58 -6.11 0.23 -8.74
C GLY A 58 -6.85 1.55 -8.53
N LEU A 59 -7.32 2.16 -9.62
CA LEU A 59 -8.13 3.37 -9.56
C LEU A 59 -9.36 3.15 -8.66
N THR A 60 -9.48 3.98 -7.63
CA THR A 60 -10.58 3.89 -6.66
C THR A 60 -11.57 5.00 -6.93
N ASN A 61 -12.84 4.64 -7.15
CA ASN A 61 -13.91 5.60 -7.41
C ASN A 61 -14.26 6.37 -6.14
N THR A 62 -13.53 7.46 -5.93
CA THR A 62 -13.77 8.43 -4.84
C THR A 62 -14.31 9.73 -5.45
N PRO A 63 -15.12 10.52 -4.72
CA PRO A 63 -15.66 11.77 -5.24
C PRO A 63 -14.61 12.73 -5.82
N MET A 64 -13.36 12.68 -5.33
CA MET A 64 -12.26 13.51 -5.80
C MET A 64 -11.63 13.03 -7.12
N VAL A 65 -11.65 11.72 -7.39
CA VAL A 65 -10.99 11.10 -8.55
C VAL A 65 -12.03 10.68 -9.61
N LYS A 66 -13.33 10.78 -9.29
CA LYS A 66 -14.44 10.34 -10.14
C LYS A 66 -14.45 11.04 -11.51
N SER A 67 -14.21 12.35 -11.55
CA SER A 67 -14.13 13.09 -12.82
C SER A 67 -12.96 12.62 -13.69
N GLU A 68 -11.81 12.34 -13.07
CA GLU A 68 -10.61 11.86 -13.77
C GLU A 68 -10.83 10.45 -14.35
N ILE A 69 -11.52 9.58 -13.60
CA ILE A 69 -11.88 8.22 -14.05
C ILE A 69 -12.89 8.29 -15.21
N GLU A 70 -13.89 9.15 -15.11
CA GLU A 70 -14.91 9.31 -16.16
C GLU A 70 -14.33 9.92 -17.44
N ASP A 71 -13.32 10.77 -17.35
CA ASP A 71 -12.64 11.35 -18.51
C ASP A 71 -11.66 10.39 -19.17
N ASP A 72 -10.96 9.56 -18.38
CA ASP A 72 -10.11 8.48 -18.92
C ASP A 72 -10.97 7.40 -19.61
N ALA A 73 -12.18 7.11 -19.09
CA ALA A 73 -13.11 6.16 -19.71
C ALA A 73 -13.67 6.61 -21.07
N LYS A 74 -13.51 7.89 -21.45
CA LYS A 74 -13.97 8.45 -22.74
C LYS A 74 -12.86 8.54 -23.78
N ARG A 75 -11.60 8.31 -23.41
CA ARG A 75 -10.45 8.26 -24.33
C ARG A 75 -10.36 6.90 -25.03
#